data_AF-A0A0C2J7N3-F1
#
_entry.id   AF-A0A0C2J7N3-F1
#
_cell.length_a   1.000
_cell.length_b   1.000
_cell.length_c   1.000
_cell.angle_alpha   90.00
_cell.angle_beta   90.00
_cell.angle_gamma   90.00
#
_symmetry.space_group_name_H-M   'P 1'
#
loop_
_entity.id
_entity.type
_entity.pdbx_description
1 polymer ?
#
loop_
_entity_poly.entity_id
_entity_poly.type
_entity_poly.pdbx_seq_one_letter_code
_entity_poly.pdbx_strand_id
1 'polypeptide(L)'
;MATRLSEIRTRLDGLYERADERIAEYTEAAERLKEAEQASESADLAAERAGERAEDAREQAADYAAAASMGADLSPALAWSSPRGPQEALDRRSDLALLGHRRGNAVDTADAALSAADTLSGRAEEAEEVRRDAAEEAAEAEEEAVEAVAEQEDALAGITSEQSRVQSKLEQARDDTGRLEREREQALEQARAAAGDGADAHGGTDGAAAAAGGGTGSSGTQEDGTGACTASGAVGHPNGRIPASALCALPQPGERLRADAAAAFIELDGAFRERFGRPACVTDSYRPFSDQVRLFREQAAGTAASPGTSAHGRGTAVDLCGGVSRHGSAEYAWMAANAPAYGWRNPPWAQDGFEPWHWEYTG
;
A
#
# COMPACT_ATOMS: atom_id res chain seq x y z
N MET A 1 2.96 35.50 15.33
CA MET A 1 2.23 34.29 14.86
C MET A 1 2.71 33.82 13.49
N ALA A 2 2.86 34.71 12.50
CA ALA A 2 3.31 34.33 11.14
C ALA A 2 4.66 33.57 11.09
N THR A 3 5.68 34.02 11.83
CA THR A 3 7.01 33.35 11.87
C THR A 3 6.93 31.92 12.41
N ARG A 4 6.16 31.70 13.48
CA ARG A 4 6.02 30.39 14.13
C ARG A 4 5.23 29.39 13.27
N LEU A 5 4.23 29.87 12.52
CA LEU A 5 3.50 29.06 11.53
C LEU A 5 4.40 28.63 10.37
N SER A 6 5.25 29.55 9.90
CA SER A 6 6.24 29.24 8.85
C SER A 6 7.24 28.19 9.31
N GLU A 7 7.77 28.31 10.54
CA GLU A 7 8.72 27.34 11.11
C GLU A 7 8.11 25.94 11.25
N ILE A 8 6.86 25.86 11.72
CA ILE A 8 6.13 24.59 11.83
C ILE A 8 5.93 23.95 10.47
N ARG A 9 5.53 24.75 9.46
CA ARG A 9 5.34 24.27 8.09
C ARG A 9 6.64 23.73 7.51
N THR A 10 7.73 24.48 7.59
CA THR A 10 9.04 24.03 7.11
C THR A 10 9.51 22.75 7.81
N ARG A 11 9.29 22.63 9.13
CA ARG A 11 9.62 21.41 9.86
C ARG A 11 8.79 20.22 9.40
N LEU A 12 7.49 20.40 9.22
CA LEU A 12 6.62 19.34 8.70
C LEU A 12 7.04 18.92 7.29
N ASP A 13 7.27 19.89 6.39
CA ASP A 13 7.69 19.63 5.02
C ASP A 13 8.99 18.79 5.00
N GLY A 14 9.96 19.10 5.87
CA GLY A 14 11.20 18.30 6.00
C GLY A 14 11.00 16.90 6.59
N LEU A 15 10.06 16.71 7.51
CA LEU A 15 9.69 15.36 8.01
C LEU A 15 9.00 14.54 6.93
N TYR A 16 8.15 15.18 6.12
CA TYR A 16 7.50 14.55 4.98
C TYR A 16 8.53 14.10 3.93
N GLU A 17 9.46 14.97 3.56
CA GLU A 17 10.51 14.65 2.59
C GLU A 17 11.40 13.48 3.06
N ARG A 18 11.79 13.48 4.34
CA ARG A 18 12.55 12.37 4.94
C ARG A 18 11.76 11.06 4.92
N ALA A 19 10.49 11.09 5.31
CA ALA A 19 9.65 9.89 5.29
C ALA A 19 9.48 9.35 3.86
N ASP A 20 9.27 10.22 2.88
CA ASP A 20 9.19 9.84 1.46
C ASP A 20 10.50 9.23 0.96
N GLU A 21 11.65 9.81 1.33
CA GLU A 21 12.98 9.27 0.99
C GLU A 21 13.19 7.87 1.56
N ARG A 22 12.99 7.68 2.87
CA ARG A 22 13.18 6.37 3.53
C ARG A 22 12.27 5.29 2.95
N ILE A 23 11.08 5.67 2.52
CA ILE A 23 10.13 4.74 1.91
C ILE A 23 10.50 4.40 0.48
N ALA A 24 11.06 5.35 -0.27
CA ALA A 24 11.62 5.05 -1.57
C ALA A 24 12.79 4.07 -1.44
N GLU A 25 13.68 4.28 -0.47
CA GLU A 25 14.80 3.37 -0.15
C GLU A 25 14.29 1.97 0.22
N TYR A 26 13.29 1.88 1.12
CA TYR A 26 12.65 0.61 1.47
C TYR A 26 12.00 -0.08 0.26
N THR A 27 11.29 0.68 -0.58
CA THR A 27 10.64 0.12 -1.78
C THR A 27 11.68 -0.45 -2.76
N GLU A 28 12.79 0.26 -2.95
CA GLU A 28 13.88 -0.21 -3.80
C GLU A 28 14.53 -1.47 -3.21
N ALA A 29 14.81 -1.49 -1.91
CA ALA A 29 15.37 -2.66 -1.22
C ALA A 29 14.42 -3.87 -1.29
N ALA A 30 13.12 -3.66 -1.14
CA ALA A 30 12.11 -4.71 -1.25
C ALA A 30 12.03 -5.32 -2.67
N GLU A 31 12.15 -4.51 -3.72
CA GLU A 31 12.23 -5.05 -5.09
C GLU A 31 13.55 -5.80 -5.33
N ARG A 32 14.69 -5.31 -4.81
CA ARG A 32 15.96 -6.05 -4.87
C ARG A 32 15.88 -7.41 -4.16
N LEU A 33 15.27 -7.46 -2.99
CA LEU A 33 15.03 -8.71 -2.26
C LEU A 33 14.22 -9.69 -3.11
N LYS A 34 13.11 -9.23 -3.70
CA LYS A 34 12.26 -10.06 -4.55
C LYS A 34 12.98 -10.59 -5.79
N GLU A 35 13.83 -9.78 -6.43
CA GLU A 35 14.67 -10.24 -7.53
C GLU A 35 15.68 -11.29 -7.07
N ALA A 36 16.29 -11.10 -5.90
CA ALA A 36 17.24 -12.04 -5.32
C ALA A 36 16.57 -13.36 -4.88
N GLU A 37 15.35 -13.32 -4.34
CA GLU A 37 14.54 -14.50 -4.03
C GLU A 37 14.27 -15.35 -5.27
N GLN A 38 13.84 -14.72 -6.36
CA GLN A 38 13.61 -15.41 -7.64
C GLN A 38 14.91 -16.00 -8.21
N ALA A 39 16.02 -15.25 -8.10
CA ALA A 39 17.32 -15.72 -8.54
C ALA A 39 17.77 -16.94 -7.72
N SER A 40 17.69 -16.89 -6.39
CA SER A 40 18.01 -17.99 -5.48
C SER A 40 17.17 -19.23 -5.80
N GLU A 41 15.84 -19.11 -5.89
CA GLU A 41 14.96 -20.23 -6.23
C GLU A 41 15.30 -20.85 -7.60
N SER A 42 15.60 -20.02 -8.59
CA SER A 42 15.99 -20.51 -9.92
C SER A 42 17.34 -21.24 -9.91
N ALA A 43 18.28 -20.78 -9.08
CA ALA A 43 19.61 -21.36 -8.94
C ALA A 43 19.53 -22.69 -8.17
N ASP A 44 18.75 -22.75 -7.10
CA ASP A 44 18.46 -23.98 -6.35
C ASP A 44 17.87 -25.06 -7.25
N LEU A 45 16.84 -24.73 -8.04
CA LEU A 45 16.23 -25.67 -8.99
C LEU A 45 17.22 -26.13 -10.08
N ALA A 46 18.16 -25.27 -10.48
CA ALA A 46 19.20 -25.64 -11.43
C ALA A 46 20.24 -26.57 -10.81
N ALA A 47 20.64 -26.30 -9.57
CA ALA A 47 21.57 -27.13 -8.80
C ALA A 47 20.97 -28.52 -8.52
N GLU A 48 19.72 -28.59 -8.08
CA GLU A 48 19.00 -29.84 -7.83
C GLU A 48 18.96 -30.72 -9.10
N ARG A 49 18.51 -30.16 -10.23
CA ARG A 49 18.47 -30.87 -11.51
C ARG A 49 19.85 -31.31 -12.00
N ALA A 50 20.90 -30.54 -11.70
CA ALA A 50 22.26 -30.91 -12.06
C ALA A 50 22.79 -32.04 -11.17
N GLY A 51 22.47 -32.01 -9.88
CA GLY A 51 22.72 -33.10 -8.93
C GLY A 51 22.08 -34.40 -9.38
N GLU A 52 20.79 -34.39 -9.72
CA GLU A 52 20.07 -35.57 -10.25
C GLU A 52 20.76 -36.15 -11.49
N ARG A 53 21.12 -35.29 -12.47
CA ARG A 53 21.83 -35.75 -13.68
C ARG A 53 23.21 -36.32 -13.38
N ALA A 54 23.92 -35.76 -12.40
CA ALA A 54 25.22 -36.24 -12.00
C ALA A 54 25.12 -37.62 -11.32
N GLU A 55 24.09 -37.82 -10.49
CA GLU A 55 23.78 -39.13 -9.90
C GLU A 55 23.43 -40.17 -10.97
N ASP A 56 22.54 -39.84 -11.91
CA ASP A 56 22.17 -40.71 -13.04
C ASP A 56 23.38 -41.09 -13.90
N ALA A 57 24.24 -40.11 -14.22
CA ALA A 57 25.44 -40.36 -15.02
C ALA A 57 26.46 -41.23 -14.26
N ARG A 58 26.59 -41.03 -12.95
CA ARG A 58 27.43 -41.84 -12.08
C ARG A 58 26.93 -43.28 -11.98
N GLU A 59 25.62 -43.49 -11.85
CA GLU A 59 25.01 -44.83 -11.83
C GLU A 59 25.29 -45.57 -13.15
N GLN A 60 25.08 -44.91 -14.29
CA GLN A 60 25.39 -45.50 -15.60
C GLN A 60 26.87 -45.86 -15.73
N ALA A 61 27.78 -44.99 -15.28
CA ALA A 61 29.21 -45.28 -15.28
C ALA A 61 29.56 -46.48 -14.36
N ALA A 62 28.89 -46.60 -13.21
CA ALA A 62 29.04 -47.71 -12.28
C ALA A 62 28.54 -49.04 -12.87
N ASP A 63 27.41 -49.04 -13.58
CA ASP A 63 26.87 -50.21 -14.28
C ASP A 63 27.84 -50.73 -15.35
N TYR A 64 28.45 -49.82 -16.13
CA TYR A 64 29.49 -50.19 -17.08
C TYR A 64 30.72 -50.80 -16.37
N ALA A 65 31.11 -50.27 -15.21
CA ALA A 65 32.22 -50.81 -14.42
C ALA A 65 31.92 -52.19 -13.82
N ALA A 66 30.69 -52.41 -13.35
CA ALA A 66 30.22 -53.69 -12.82
C ALA A 66 30.12 -54.75 -13.93
N ALA A 67 29.55 -54.39 -15.09
CA ALA A 67 29.49 -55.26 -16.26
C ALA A 67 30.88 -55.67 -16.76
N ALA A 68 31.86 -54.75 -16.73
CA ALA A 68 33.25 -55.04 -17.07
C ALA A 68 33.91 -56.01 -16.09
N SER A 69 33.59 -55.92 -14.80
CA SER A 69 34.12 -56.83 -13.77
C SER A 69 33.55 -58.25 -13.88
N MET A 70 32.35 -58.40 -14.47
CA MET A 70 31.70 -59.69 -14.74
C MET A 70 32.05 -60.28 -16.12
N GLY A 71 32.62 -59.47 -17.02
CA GLY A 71 32.99 -59.84 -18.39
C GLY A 71 34.31 -60.63 -18.47
N ALA A 72 34.19 -61.95 -18.31
CA ALA A 72 35.02 -63.06 -18.83
C ALA A 72 36.52 -62.84 -19.15
N ASP A 73 37.35 -63.72 -18.57
CA ASP A 73 38.79 -63.90 -18.79
C ASP A 73 39.21 -63.84 -20.28
N LEU A 74 39.86 -62.73 -20.67
CA LEU A 74 40.32 -62.44 -22.03
C LEU A 74 41.75 -62.96 -22.28
N SER A 75 42.04 -64.19 -21.90
CA SER A 75 43.35 -64.78 -22.17
C SER A 75 43.57 -64.98 -23.69
N PRO A 76 44.68 -64.50 -24.27
CA PRO A 76 45.01 -64.67 -25.69
C PRO A 76 44.93 -66.13 -26.16
N ALA A 77 45.21 -67.09 -25.27
CA ALA A 77 45.14 -68.52 -25.56
C ALA A 77 43.74 -68.98 -26.04
N LEU A 78 42.65 -68.39 -25.55
CA LEU A 78 41.29 -68.79 -25.92
C LEU A 78 40.92 -68.31 -27.33
N ALA A 79 41.40 -67.13 -27.74
CA ALA A 79 41.10 -66.50 -29.01
C ALA A 79 41.63 -67.30 -30.23
N TRP A 80 42.77 -67.97 -30.08
CA TRP A 80 43.39 -68.77 -31.16
C TRP A 80 42.77 -70.17 -31.33
N SER A 81 41.93 -70.60 -30.39
CA SER A 81 41.23 -71.89 -30.45
C SER A 81 39.84 -71.82 -31.11
N SER A 82 39.43 -70.63 -31.57
CA SER A 82 38.07 -70.39 -32.04
C SER A 82 37.82 -70.98 -33.44
N PRO A 83 36.68 -71.66 -33.69
CA PRO A 83 36.39 -72.33 -34.96
C PRO A 83 36.35 -71.43 -36.20
N ARG A 84 36.19 -70.11 -36.05
CA ARG A 84 36.11 -69.16 -37.18
C ARG A 84 37.45 -68.52 -37.56
N GLY A 85 38.54 -68.92 -36.90
CA GLY A 85 39.89 -68.46 -37.23
C GLY A 85 40.16 -66.98 -36.88
N PRO A 86 41.23 -66.38 -37.42
CA PRO A 86 41.77 -65.09 -36.95
C PRO A 86 40.85 -63.88 -37.21
N GLN A 87 39.87 -63.98 -38.11
CA GLN A 87 38.90 -62.91 -38.37
C GLN A 87 38.00 -62.67 -37.16
N GLU A 88 37.59 -63.72 -36.44
CA GLU A 88 36.76 -63.58 -35.23
C GLU A 88 37.51 -62.88 -34.08
N ALA A 89 38.84 -63.00 -34.03
CA ALA A 89 39.66 -62.26 -33.08
C ALA A 89 39.73 -60.75 -33.41
N LEU A 90 39.67 -60.39 -34.70
CA LEU A 90 39.62 -58.99 -35.14
C LEU A 90 38.24 -58.38 -34.88
N ASP A 91 37.16 -59.10 -35.19
CA ASP A 91 35.78 -58.65 -34.92
C ASP A 91 35.56 -58.43 -33.41
N ARG A 92 36.01 -59.36 -32.56
CA ARG A 92 35.99 -59.18 -31.11
C ARG A 92 36.86 -58.02 -30.63
N ARG A 93 37.96 -57.70 -31.32
CA ARG A 93 38.80 -56.54 -30.98
C ARG A 93 38.11 -55.22 -31.32
N SER A 94 37.40 -55.13 -32.45
CA SER A 94 36.56 -53.97 -32.76
C SER A 94 35.42 -53.81 -31.75
N ASP A 95 34.79 -54.91 -31.32
CA ASP A 95 33.74 -54.87 -30.30
C ASP A 95 34.30 -54.41 -28.94
N LEU A 96 35.46 -54.92 -28.53
CA LEU A 96 36.14 -54.48 -27.30
C LEU A 96 36.60 -53.02 -27.38
N ALA A 97 37.08 -52.55 -28.53
CA ALA A 97 37.43 -51.14 -28.73
C ALA A 97 36.20 -50.23 -28.66
N LEU A 98 35.07 -50.65 -29.22
CA LEU A 98 33.80 -49.92 -29.14
C LEU A 98 33.26 -49.87 -27.71
N LEU A 99 33.34 -50.98 -26.96
CA LEU A 99 32.97 -51.03 -25.54
C LEU A 99 33.91 -50.17 -24.68
N GLY A 100 35.22 -50.20 -24.95
CA GLY A 100 36.20 -49.35 -24.29
C GLY A 100 35.95 -47.86 -24.54
N HIS A 101 35.61 -47.48 -25.77
CA HIS A 101 35.26 -46.10 -26.11
C HIS A 101 33.95 -45.65 -25.44
N ARG A 102 32.91 -46.50 -25.45
CA ARG A 102 31.65 -46.22 -24.73
C ARG A 102 31.85 -46.06 -23.23
N ARG A 103 32.72 -46.87 -22.62
CA ARG A 103 33.12 -46.76 -21.21
C ARG A 103 33.81 -45.42 -20.93
N GLY A 104 34.80 -45.04 -21.75
CA GLY A 104 35.48 -43.75 -21.61
C GLY A 104 34.47 -42.60 -21.62
N ASN A 105 33.57 -42.61 -22.62
CA ASN A 105 32.54 -41.60 -22.75
C ASN A 105 31.57 -41.55 -21.55
N ALA A 106 31.21 -42.70 -20.96
CA ALA A 106 30.32 -42.74 -19.79
C ALA A 106 30.99 -42.15 -18.53
N VAL A 107 32.27 -42.46 -18.30
CA VAL A 107 33.04 -41.88 -17.19
C VAL A 107 33.26 -40.38 -17.40
N ASP A 108 33.63 -39.96 -18.62
CA ASP A 108 33.81 -38.55 -18.96
C ASP A 108 32.50 -37.76 -18.80
N THR A 109 31.36 -38.37 -19.15
CA THR A 109 30.03 -37.77 -18.95
C THR A 109 29.69 -37.62 -17.47
N ALA A 110 29.99 -38.62 -16.64
CA ALA A 110 29.77 -38.56 -15.20
C ALA A 110 30.64 -37.49 -14.53
N ASP A 111 31.92 -37.41 -14.91
CA ASP A 111 32.86 -36.39 -14.42
C ASP A 111 32.42 -34.96 -14.80
N ALA A 112 31.99 -34.78 -16.05
CA ALA A 112 31.44 -33.51 -16.52
C ALA A 112 30.14 -33.14 -15.80
N ALA A 113 29.25 -34.11 -15.55
CA ALA A 113 28.00 -33.88 -14.84
C ALA A 113 28.23 -33.52 -13.37
N LEU A 114 29.16 -34.19 -12.68
CA LEU A 114 29.56 -33.85 -11.30
C LEU A 114 30.17 -32.45 -11.23
N SER A 115 31.07 -32.10 -12.16
CA SER A 115 31.66 -30.76 -12.22
C SER A 115 30.60 -29.68 -12.46
N ALA A 116 29.60 -29.96 -13.31
CA ALA A 116 28.49 -29.06 -13.55
C ALA A 116 27.57 -28.92 -12.32
N ALA A 117 27.29 -30.02 -11.62
CA ALA A 117 26.51 -30.02 -10.39
C ALA A 117 27.20 -29.21 -9.29
N ASP A 118 28.50 -29.41 -9.07
CA ASP A 118 29.31 -28.65 -8.12
C ASP A 118 29.30 -27.14 -8.44
N THR A 119 29.50 -26.79 -9.71
CA THR A 119 29.44 -25.39 -10.17
C THR A 119 28.06 -24.77 -9.92
N LEU A 120 26.98 -25.50 -10.19
CA LEU A 120 25.63 -24.98 -10.00
C LEU A 120 25.23 -24.91 -8.52
N SER A 121 25.71 -25.85 -7.69
CA SER A 121 25.57 -25.79 -6.24
C SER A 121 26.26 -24.54 -5.67
N GLY A 122 27.49 -24.25 -6.10
CA GLY A 122 28.18 -23.03 -5.68
C GLY A 122 27.43 -21.75 -6.10
N ARG A 123 26.84 -21.73 -7.30
CA ARG A 123 26.01 -20.59 -7.75
C ARG A 123 24.71 -20.45 -6.97
N ALA A 124 24.12 -21.56 -6.51
CA ALA A 124 22.95 -21.54 -5.65
C ALA A 124 23.29 -20.97 -4.27
N GLU A 125 24.41 -21.40 -3.69
CA GLU A 125 24.93 -20.85 -2.43
C GLU A 125 25.22 -19.34 -2.54
N GLU A 126 25.86 -18.90 -3.63
CA GLU A 126 26.09 -17.46 -3.90
C GLU A 126 24.78 -16.68 -4.05
N ALA A 127 23.79 -17.23 -4.77
CA ALA A 127 22.48 -16.58 -4.94
C ALA A 127 21.71 -16.48 -3.62
N GLU A 128 21.85 -17.49 -2.76
CA GLU A 128 21.27 -17.51 -1.42
C GLU A 128 21.92 -16.49 -0.48
N GLU A 129 23.24 -16.30 -0.56
CA GLU A 129 23.95 -15.23 0.15
C GLU A 129 23.44 -13.85 -0.30
N VAL A 130 23.33 -13.62 -1.61
CA VAL A 130 22.78 -12.36 -2.15
C VAL A 130 21.33 -12.13 -1.69
N ARG A 131 20.50 -13.17 -1.66
CA ARG A 131 19.12 -13.08 -1.15
C ARG A 131 19.10 -12.69 0.32
N ARG A 132 19.98 -13.28 1.13
CA ARG A 132 20.09 -12.97 2.55
C ARG A 132 20.53 -11.52 2.78
N ASP A 133 21.56 -11.07 2.08
CA ASP A 133 22.04 -9.69 2.19
C ASP A 133 20.95 -8.69 1.79
N ALA A 134 20.23 -8.96 0.69
CA ALA A 134 19.10 -8.14 0.27
C ALA A 134 17.95 -8.15 1.29
N ALA A 135 17.75 -9.25 2.02
CA ALA A 135 16.75 -9.35 3.08
C ALA A 135 17.13 -8.51 4.30
N GLU A 136 18.41 -8.53 4.69
CA GLU A 136 18.94 -7.71 5.77
C GLU A 136 18.83 -6.22 5.42
N GLU A 137 19.22 -5.82 4.19
CA GLU A 137 19.05 -4.44 3.70
C GLU A 137 17.58 -3.99 3.69
N ALA A 138 16.68 -4.84 3.19
CA ALA A 138 15.26 -4.52 3.13
C ALA A 138 14.65 -4.34 4.53
N ALA A 139 15.07 -5.16 5.50
CA ALA A 139 14.62 -5.06 6.89
C ALA A 139 15.15 -3.80 7.58
N GLU A 140 16.40 -3.40 7.33
CA GLU A 140 16.97 -2.15 7.86
C GLU A 140 16.25 -0.93 7.28
N ALA A 141 16.11 -0.87 5.95
CA ALA A 141 15.37 0.20 5.28
C ALA A 141 13.90 0.25 5.72
N GLU A 142 13.31 -0.91 6.02
CA GLU A 142 11.98 -1.01 6.59
C GLU A 142 11.90 -0.32 7.97
N GLU A 143 12.82 -0.63 8.89
CA GLU A 143 12.84 -0.04 10.23
C GLU A 143 12.96 1.49 10.14
N GLU A 144 13.91 1.99 9.34
CA GLU A 144 14.12 3.42 9.13
C GLU A 144 12.88 4.12 8.53
N ALA A 145 12.19 3.46 7.59
CA ALA A 145 10.95 3.96 7.02
C ALA A 145 9.82 4.05 8.06
N VAL A 146 9.71 3.10 9.01
CA VAL A 146 8.73 3.22 10.11
C VAL A 146 9.06 4.41 10.96
N GLU A 147 10.33 4.50 11.39
CA GLU A 147 10.76 5.50 12.34
C GLU A 147 10.51 6.90 11.77
N ALA A 148 10.85 7.13 10.50
CA ALA A 148 10.59 8.40 9.84
C ALA A 148 9.08 8.74 9.76
N VAL A 149 8.22 7.75 9.52
CA VAL A 149 6.76 7.96 9.53
C VAL A 149 6.24 8.22 10.94
N ALA A 150 6.73 7.49 11.95
CA ALA A 150 6.34 7.69 13.34
C ALA A 150 6.75 9.08 13.85
N GLU A 151 7.96 9.56 13.52
CA GLU A 151 8.40 10.93 13.82
C GLU A 151 7.45 11.99 13.23
N GLN A 152 6.99 11.74 12.00
CA GLN A 152 6.08 12.63 11.29
C GLN A 152 4.67 12.61 11.91
N GLU A 153 4.16 11.44 12.32
CA GLU A 153 2.88 11.31 13.03
C GLU A 153 2.91 12.01 14.39
N ASP A 154 3.98 11.82 15.16
CA ASP A 154 4.19 12.47 16.44
C ASP A 154 4.25 14.00 16.30
N ALA A 155 4.92 14.50 15.25
CA ALA A 155 4.93 15.92 14.95
C ALA A 155 3.54 16.46 14.62
N LEU A 156 2.75 15.73 13.83
CA LEU A 156 1.37 16.09 13.50
C LEU A 156 0.48 16.10 14.75
N ALA A 157 0.56 15.06 15.58
CA ALA A 157 -0.18 14.96 16.83
C ALA A 157 0.14 16.12 17.78
N GLY A 158 1.43 16.49 17.89
CA GLY A 158 1.86 17.65 18.66
C GLY A 158 1.25 18.96 18.16
N ILE A 159 1.18 19.16 16.84
CA ILE A 159 0.56 20.35 16.24
C ILE A 159 -0.94 20.38 16.49
N THR A 160 -1.65 19.26 16.32
CA THR A 160 -3.10 19.17 16.59
C THR A 160 -3.42 19.43 18.07
N SER A 161 -2.57 18.95 18.99
CA SER A 161 -2.70 19.23 20.42
C SER A 161 -2.54 20.74 20.72
N GLU A 162 -1.54 21.39 20.13
CA GLU A 162 -1.36 22.83 20.28
C GLU A 162 -2.50 23.64 19.65
N GLN A 163 -3.02 23.24 18.49
CA GLN A 163 -4.20 23.86 17.88
C GLN A 163 -5.42 23.78 18.81
N SER A 164 -5.69 22.60 19.37
CA SER A 164 -6.80 22.38 20.32
C SER A 164 -6.65 23.26 21.55
N ARG A 165 -5.42 23.39 22.07
CA ARG A 165 -5.11 24.26 23.22
C ARG A 165 -5.32 25.73 22.90
N VAL A 166 -4.91 26.18 21.71
CA VAL A 166 -5.11 27.57 21.26
C VAL A 166 -6.59 27.88 21.05
N GLN A 167 -7.35 26.94 20.47
CA GLN A 167 -8.79 27.09 20.28
C GLN A 167 -9.52 27.21 21.62
N SER A 168 -9.21 26.34 22.59
CA SER A 168 -9.80 26.42 23.93
C SER A 168 -9.51 27.76 24.62
N LYS A 169 -8.29 28.30 24.49
CA LYS A 169 -7.95 29.63 25.01
C LYS A 169 -8.70 30.76 24.30
N LEU A 170 -8.93 30.63 22.99
CA LEU A 170 -9.70 31.60 22.22
C LEU A 170 -11.17 31.61 22.64
N GLU A 171 -11.76 30.43 22.85
CA GLU A 171 -13.12 30.30 23.39
C GLU A 171 -13.24 30.92 24.78
N GLN A 172 -12.31 30.61 25.70
CA GLN A 172 -12.28 31.24 27.03
C GLN A 172 -12.16 32.77 26.96
N ALA A 173 -11.30 33.29 26.08
CA ALA A 173 -11.15 34.74 25.90
C ALA A 173 -12.41 35.40 25.34
N ARG A 174 -13.14 34.72 24.43
CA ARG A 174 -14.44 35.17 23.91
C ARG A 174 -15.49 35.20 25.03
N ASP A 175 -15.55 34.16 25.85
CA ASP A 175 -16.48 34.06 26.98
C ASP A 175 -16.22 35.16 28.03
N ASP A 176 -14.94 35.37 28.37
CA ASP A 176 -14.52 36.43 29.29
C ASP A 176 -14.86 37.82 28.73
N THR A 177 -14.63 38.05 27.44
CA THR A 177 -15.00 39.31 26.77
C THR A 177 -16.51 39.53 26.83
N GLY A 178 -17.30 38.50 26.48
CA GLY A 178 -18.77 38.57 26.57
C GLY A 178 -19.27 38.78 28.00
N ARG A 179 -18.58 38.24 29.01
CA ARG A 179 -18.89 38.51 30.43
C ARG A 179 -18.65 39.99 30.77
N LEU A 180 -17.47 40.52 30.41
CA LEU A 180 -17.12 41.91 30.65
C LEU A 180 -18.06 42.89 29.93
N GLU A 181 -18.51 42.56 28.71
CA GLU A 181 -19.50 43.36 27.98
C GLU A 181 -20.85 43.39 28.69
N ARG A 182 -21.34 42.24 29.18
CA ARG A 182 -22.58 42.16 29.98
C ARG A 182 -22.47 42.96 31.28
N GLU A 183 -21.35 42.85 32.00
CA GLU A 183 -21.08 43.63 33.21
C GLU A 183 -21.07 45.14 32.91
N ARG A 184 -20.45 45.54 31.79
CA ARG A 184 -20.43 46.94 31.32
C ARG A 184 -21.83 47.45 31.00
N GLU A 185 -22.65 46.66 30.30
CA GLU A 185 -24.03 47.03 29.96
C GLU A 185 -24.90 47.19 31.21
N GLN A 186 -24.79 46.26 32.17
CA GLN A 186 -25.48 46.35 33.46
C GLN A 186 -25.05 47.60 34.25
N ALA A 187 -23.75 47.90 34.30
CA ALA A 187 -23.24 49.09 34.97
C ALA A 187 -23.73 50.39 34.30
N LEU A 188 -23.80 50.42 32.97
CA LEU A 188 -24.36 51.55 32.21
C LEU A 188 -25.85 51.73 32.47
N GLU A 189 -26.62 50.65 32.55
CA GLU A 189 -28.04 50.69 32.87
C GLU A 189 -28.28 51.22 34.29
N GLN A 190 -27.52 50.73 35.27
CA GLN A 190 -27.56 51.24 36.65
C GLN A 190 -27.20 52.73 36.73
N ALA A 191 -26.15 53.15 36.02
CA ALA A 191 -25.74 54.56 35.97
C ALA A 191 -26.80 55.46 35.32
N ARG A 192 -27.48 54.98 34.26
CA ARG A 192 -28.59 55.69 33.62
C ARG A 192 -29.80 55.79 34.53
N ALA A 193 -30.16 54.73 35.25
CA ALA A 193 -31.24 54.76 36.23
C ALA A 193 -30.96 55.78 37.34
N ALA A 194 -29.73 55.76 37.90
CA ALA A 194 -29.32 56.72 38.93
C ALA A 194 -29.26 58.18 38.43
N ALA A 195 -28.93 58.39 37.15
CA ALA A 195 -28.97 59.72 36.52
C ALA A 195 -30.41 60.16 36.16
N GLY A 196 -31.28 59.21 35.83
CA GLY A 196 -32.70 59.41 35.50
C GLY A 196 -33.59 59.66 36.73
N ASP A 197 -33.21 59.17 37.91
CA ASP A 197 -33.89 59.48 39.17
C ASP A 197 -33.70 60.94 39.65
N GLY A 198 -33.01 61.77 38.87
CA GLY A 198 -32.98 63.24 39.02
C GLY A 198 -34.01 63.99 38.17
N ALA A 199 -34.71 63.31 37.26
CA ALA A 199 -35.68 63.94 36.37
C ALA A 199 -36.71 62.92 35.90
N ASP A 200 -37.78 62.73 36.68
CA ASP A 200 -39.14 62.62 36.15
C ASP A 200 -40.18 62.64 37.28
N ALA A 201 -40.57 63.86 37.64
CA ALA A 201 -41.97 64.16 37.89
C ALA A 201 -42.44 65.07 36.75
N HIS A 202 -43.09 64.51 35.71
CA HIS A 202 -44.43 64.88 35.20
C HIS A 202 -44.68 64.47 33.74
N GLY A 203 -45.75 63.69 33.52
CA GLY A 203 -46.53 63.62 32.26
C GLY A 203 -45.92 62.78 31.13
N GLY A 204 -46.63 61.88 30.45
CA GLY A 204 -48.05 61.85 30.13
C GLY A 204 -48.21 61.66 28.61
N THR A 205 -48.43 60.41 28.21
CA THR A 205 -49.25 59.90 27.08
C THR A 205 -49.14 60.46 25.65
N ASP A 206 -49.20 59.48 24.72
CA ASP A 206 -49.81 59.46 23.38
C ASP A 206 -48.95 59.68 22.12
N GLY A 207 -48.94 58.65 21.26
CA GLY A 207 -49.43 58.84 19.88
C GLY A 207 -48.50 58.56 18.70
N ALA A 208 -48.68 57.36 18.10
CA ALA A 208 -48.90 57.12 16.66
C ALA A 208 -47.74 56.91 15.64
N ALA A 209 -47.91 55.80 14.91
CA ALA A 209 -47.86 55.61 13.45
C ALA A 209 -46.52 55.32 12.70
N ALA A 210 -46.41 54.04 12.30
CA ALA A 210 -46.13 53.48 10.97
C ALA A 210 -45.41 54.33 9.90
N ALA A 211 -44.38 53.74 9.26
CA ALA A 211 -44.43 53.24 7.87
C ALA A 211 -43.03 52.81 7.35
N ALA A 212 -43.07 51.95 6.33
CA ALA A 212 -42.00 51.19 5.71
C ALA A 212 -41.00 51.99 4.86
N GLY A 213 -39.87 51.37 4.50
CA GLY A 213 -39.00 51.81 3.40
C GLY A 213 -37.65 51.07 3.36
N GLY A 214 -37.37 50.35 2.27
CA GLY A 214 -36.23 49.43 2.13
C GLY A 214 -34.86 50.05 1.83
N GLY A 215 -33.86 49.19 1.63
CA GLY A 215 -32.51 49.54 1.20
C GLY A 215 -31.44 48.61 1.78
N THR A 216 -31.26 47.40 1.23
CA THR A 216 -30.16 47.02 0.33
C THR A 216 -28.79 46.84 1.00
N GLY A 217 -28.31 45.59 1.02
CA GLY A 217 -26.92 45.23 0.75
C GLY A 217 -25.89 45.46 1.87
N SER A 218 -25.55 44.40 2.59
CA SER A 218 -24.14 44.03 2.74
C SER A 218 -24.05 42.55 3.10
N SER A 219 -23.50 41.81 2.15
CA SER A 219 -22.87 40.51 2.30
C SER A 219 -21.95 40.50 3.52
N GLY A 220 -22.45 39.98 4.63
CA GLY A 220 -21.64 39.47 5.73
C GLY A 220 -21.66 37.96 5.64
N THR A 221 -20.65 37.39 5.00
CA THR A 221 -20.25 35.99 5.22
C THR A 221 -20.04 35.81 6.72
N GLN A 222 -21.07 35.31 7.41
CA GLN A 222 -20.89 34.60 8.65
C GLN A 222 -20.11 33.34 8.28
N GLU A 223 -18.81 33.38 8.50
CA GLU A 223 -18.00 32.18 8.67
C GLU A 223 -18.53 31.48 9.92
N ASP A 224 -19.51 30.62 9.69
CA ASP A 224 -19.99 29.67 10.68
C ASP A 224 -18.85 28.67 10.88
N GLY A 225 -18.25 28.71 12.06
CA GLY A 225 -17.10 27.90 12.48
C GLY A 225 -17.45 26.44 12.72
N THR A 226 -18.09 25.80 11.75
CA THR A 226 -18.09 24.35 11.58
C THR A 226 -17.06 24.06 10.49
N GLY A 227 -16.06 23.21 10.77
CA GLY A 227 -15.03 22.85 9.80
C GLY A 227 -15.65 22.14 8.60
N ALA A 228 -16.09 22.91 7.60
CA ALA A 228 -16.63 22.38 6.36
C ALA A 228 -15.48 21.76 5.58
N CYS A 229 -15.57 20.46 5.30
CA CYS A 229 -14.70 19.80 4.35
C CYS A 229 -14.91 20.46 2.97
N THR A 230 -13.95 21.26 2.52
CA THR A 230 -14.08 22.03 1.28
C THR A 230 -13.51 21.27 0.10
N ALA A 231 -14.04 21.53 -1.11
CA ALA A 231 -13.59 20.90 -2.35
C ALA A 231 -12.08 21.08 -2.62
N SER A 232 -11.49 22.19 -2.18
CA SER A 232 -10.07 22.47 -2.35
C SER A 232 -9.20 21.92 -1.21
N GLY A 233 -9.77 21.45 -0.10
CA GLY A 233 -9.02 21.07 1.09
C GLY A 233 -8.03 19.92 0.84
N ALA A 234 -8.36 18.99 -0.06
CA ALA A 234 -7.52 17.84 -0.38
C ALA A 234 -6.51 18.11 -1.52
N VAL A 235 -6.65 19.21 -2.26
CA VAL A 235 -5.82 19.52 -3.43
C VAL A 235 -4.41 19.92 -2.99
N GLY A 236 -3.40 19.27 -3.58
CA GLY A 236 -1.98 19.59 -3.34
C GLY A 236 -1.34 18.81 -2.17
N HIS A 237 -2.09 17.96 -1.48
CA HIS A 237 -1.53 17.01 -0.52
C HIS A 237 -0.96 15.78 -1.24
N PRO A 238 0.23 15.28 -0.84
CA PRO A 238 0.72 14.01 -1.35
C PRO A 238 -0.18 12.84 -0.96
N ASN A 239 -0.02 11.72 -1.64
CA ASN A 239 -0.83 10.53 -1.47
C ASN A 239 -0.68 9.95 -0.04
N GLY A 240 -1.80 9.77 0.66
CA GLY A 240 -1.88 9.31 2.05
C GLY A 240 -1.61 10.41 3.08
N ARG A 241 -1.51 11.69 2.64
CA ARG A 241 -1.12 12.83 3.49
C ARG A 241 -2.17 13.96 3.49
N ILE A 242 -3.43 13.64 3.22
CA ILE A 242 -4.56 14.56 3.33
C ILE A 242 -4.95 14.68 4.82
N PRO A 243 -4.94 15.88 5.42
CA PRO A 243 -5.32 16.05 6.82
C PRO A 243 -6.81 15.74 7.02
N ALA A 244 -7.18 15.22 8.19
CA ALA A 244 -8.57 14.86 8.50
C ALA A 244 -9.55 16.03 8.32
N SER A 245 -9.11 17.27 8.56
CA SER A 245 -9.90 18.50 8.36
C SER A 245 -10.20 18.80 6.89
N ALA A 246 -9.45 18.21 5.95
CA ALA A 246 -9.64 18.34 4.51
C ALA A 246 -10.47 17.19 3.91
N LEU A 247 -10.88 16.21 4.72
CA LEU A 247 -11.70 15.08 4.29
C LEU A 247 -13.15 15.24 4.75
N CYS A 248 -14.09 14.80 3.93
CA CYS A 248 -15.50 14.73 4.25
C CYS A 248 -15.86 13.39 4.84
N ALA A 249 -16.64 13.40 5.92
CA ALA A 249 -17.25 12.20 6.49
C ALA A 249 -18.29 11.61 5.55
N LEU A 250 -18.25 10.28 5.39
CA LEU A 250 -19.33 9.55 4.75
C LEU A 250 -20.42 9.17 5.78
N PRO A 251 -21.63 8.79 5.32
CA PRO A 251 -22.66 8.21 6.18
C PRO A 251 -22.21 6.93 6.89
N GLN A 252 -21.24 6.20 6.32
CA GLN A 252 -20.59 5.04 6.92
C GLN A 252 -19.64 5.51 8.05
N PRO A 253 -19.85 5.04 9.29
CA PRO A 253 -19.04 5.48 10.43
C PRO A 253 -17.54 5.22 10.22
N GLY A 254 -16.71 6.23 10.51
CA GLY A 254 -15.26 6.14 10.36
C GLY A 254 -14.74 6.48 8.96
N GLU A 255 -15.59 6.40 7.94
CA GLU A 255 -15.15 6.56 6.56
C GLU A 255 -15.07 8.03 6.13
N ARG A 256 -14.09 8.32 5.28
CA ARG A 256 -13.69 9.67 4.88
C ARG A 256 -13.20 9.67 3.44
N LEU A 257 -13.58 10.68 2.65
CA LEU A 257 -13.07 10.88 1.28
C LEU A 257 -12.77 12.36 1.04
N ARG A 258 -12.05 12.68 -0.04
CA ARG A 258 -12.02 14.08 -0.53
C ARG A 258 -13.44 14.51 -0.94
N ALA A 259 -13.73 15.80 -0.93
CA ALA A 259 -15.11 16.28 -0.94
C ALA A 259 -15.91 15.94 -2.21
N ASP A 260 -15.31 16.02 -3.40
CA ASP A 260 -15.90 15.63 -4.68
C ASP A 260 -16.25 14.14 -4.71
N ALA A 261 -15.29 13.28 -4.35
CA ALA A 261 -15.50 11.84 -4.23
C ALA A 261 -16.58 11.52 -3.17
N ALA A 262 -16.56 12.19 -2.02
CA ALA A 262 -17.53 12.01 -0.95
C ALA A 262 -18.96 12.35 -1.43
N ALA A 263 -19.14 13.50 -2.08
CA ALA A 263 -20.43 13.91 -2.62
C ALA A 263 -20.96 12.90 -3.64
N ALA A 264 -20.10 12.51 -4.60
CA ALA A 264 -20.43 11.50 -5.60
C ALA A 264 -20.80 10.13 -4.98
N PHE A 265 -20.07 9.71 -3.94
CA PHE A 265 -20.34 8.45 -3.25
C PHE A 265 -21.65 8.49 -2.46
N ILE A 266 -21.97 9.63 -1.83
CA ILE A 266 -23.23 9.80 -1.08
C ILE A 266 -24.44 9.68 -2.00
N GLU A 267 -24.37 10.26 -3.20
CA GLU A 267 -25.42 10.14 -4.22
C GLU A 267 -25.56 8.67 -4.71
N LEU A 268 -24.42 8.00 -4.94
CA LEU A 268 -24.40 6.57 -5.30
C LEU A 268 -24.97 5.68 -4.19
N ASP A 269 -24.61 5.92 -2.93
CA ASP A 269 -25.14 5.23 -1.74
C ASP A 269 -26.65 5.44 -1.59
N GLY A 270 -27.15 6.64 -1.93
CA GLY A 270 -28.58 6.95 -2.00
C GLY A 270 -29.31 6.03 -2.99
N ALA A 271 -28.83 5.97 -4.24
CA ALA A 271 -29.40 5.09 -5.26
C ALA A 271 -29.27 3.60 -4.91
N PHE A 272 -28.15 3.19 -4.29
CA PHE A 272 -27.96 1.83 -3.80
C PHE A 272 -29.01 1.49 -2.73
N ARG A 273 -29.26 2.42 -1.81
CA ARG A 273 -30.28 2.27 -0.75
C ARG A 273 -31.69 2.17 -1.33
N GLU A 274 -32.03 2.94 -2.35
CA GLU A 274 -33.31 2.81 -3.05
C GLU A 274 -33.48 1.42 -3.68
N ARG A 275 -32.40 0.86 -4.24
CA ARG A 275 -32.43 -0.44 -4.90
C ARG A 275 -32.49 -1.63 -3.93
N PHE A 276 -31.73 -1.58 -2.84
CA PHE A 276 -31.47 -2.72 -1.95
C PHE A 276 -32.02 -2.55 -0.54
N GLY A 277 -32.59 -1.39 -0.21
CA GLY A 277 -33.20 -1.10 1.10
C GLY A 277 -32.19 -0.90 2.24
N ARG A 278 -30.89 -0.80 1.94
CA ARG A 278 -29.80 -0.65 2.90
C ARG A 278 -28.66 0.21 2.32
N PRO A 279 -27.87 0.94 3.14
CA PRO A 279 -26.65 1.57 2.67
C PRO A 279 -25.69 0.57 2.02
N ALA A 280 -24.84 1.08 1.12
CA ALA A 280 -23.62 0.42 0.72
C ALA A 280 -22.72 0.19 1.95
N CYS A 281 -22.14 -1.00 2.00
CA CYS A 281 -21.24 -1.44 3.05
C CYS A 281 -19.82 -1.03 2.63
N VAL A 282 -19.12 -0.25 3.44
CA VAL A 282 -17.75 0.20 3.19
C VAL A 282 -16.84 -0.44 4.24
N THR A 283 -15.71 -1.00 3.81
CA THR A 283 -14.65 -1.54 4.69
C THR A 283 -13.41 -0.67 4.74
N ASP A 284 -13.16 0.10 3.68
CA ASP A 284 -12.03 1.03 3.62
C ASP A 284 -12.34 2.20 2.68
N SER A 285 -11.75 3.36 2.94
CA SER A 285 -11.89 4.58 2.15
C SER A 285 -10.57 5.35 2.08
N TYR A 286 -10.44 6.52 2.72
CA TYR A 286 -9.15 7.18 2.80
C TYR A 286 -8.19 6.42 3.72
N ARG A 287 -7.06 5.98 3.14
CA ARG A 287 -5.98 5.31 3.88
C ARG A 287 -4.81 6.28 4.09
N PRO A 288 -4.46 6.60 5.34
CA PRO A 288 -3.25 7.34 5.66
C PRO A 288 -2.00 6.64 5.12
N PHE A 289 -0.97 7.43 4.86
CA PHE A 289 0.28 6.94 4.32
C PHE A 289 0.97 5.90 5.22
N SER A 290 0.93 6.09 6.54
CA SER A 290 1.45 5.13 7.53
C SER A 290 0.73 3.79 7.50
N ASP A 291 -0.60 3.80 7.40
CA ASP A 291 -1.39 2.59 7.21
C ASP A 291 -1.07 1.89 5.89
N GLN A 292 -0.76 2.65 4.83
CA GLN A 292 -0.32 2.07 3.55
C GLN A 292 1.06 1.41 3.68
N VAL A 293 2.00 2.02 4.43
CA VAL A 293 3.31 1.42 4.74
C VAL A 293 3.13 0.11 5.50
N ARG A 294 2.32 0.12 6.56
CA ARG A 294 1.99 -1.08 7.36
C ARG A 294 1.37 -2.17 6.49
N LEU A 295 0.35 -1.84 5.70
CA LEU A 295 -0.31 -2.79 4.81
C LEU A 295 0.66 -3.37 3.78
N PHE A 296 1.54 -2.55 3.19
CA PHE A 296 2.50 -3.00 2.20
C PHE A 296 3.48 -4.05 2.74
N ARG A 297 3.80 -3.98 4.04
CA ARG A 297 4.67 -4.97 4.72
C ARG A 297 3.95 -6.24 5.11
N GLU A 298 2.74 -6.09 5.66
CA GLU A 298 1.97 -7.22 6.19
C GLU A 298 1.44 -8.12 5.07
N GLN A 299 1.28 -7.57 3.86
CA GLN A 299 0.68 -8.25 2.74
C GLN A 299 1.73 -8.88 1.83
N ALA A 300 1.34 -9.95 1.12
CA ALA A 300 2.21 -10.61 0.16
C ALA A 300 2.63 -9.63 -0.97
N ALA A 301 3.85 -9.77 -1.47
CA ALA A 301 4.37 -8.91 -2.53
C ALA A 301 3.39 -8.80 -3.71
N GLY A 302 3.10 -7.57 -4.13
CA GLY A 302 2.19 -7.27 -5.24
C GLY A 302 0.70 -7.21 -4.90
N THR A 303 0.30 -7.42 -3.65
CA THR A 303 -1.11 -7.31 -3.21
C THR A 303 -1.47 -5.97 -2.60
N ALA A 304 -0.47 -5.18 -2.19
CA ALA A 304 -0.65 -3.82 -1.73
C ALA A 304 0.08 -2.85 -2.67
N ALA A 305 -0.53 -1.70 -2.95
CA ALA A 305 0.12 -0.64 -3.69
C ALA A 305 1.35 -0.12 -2.91
N SER A 306 2.44 0.19 -3.62
CA SER A 306 3.60 0.86 -3.01
C SER A 306 3.14 2.13 -2.29
N PRO A 307 3.66 2.43 -1.09
CA PRO A 307 3.28 3.63 -0.36
C PRO A 307 3.40 4.89 -1.24
N GLY A 308 2.43 5.79 -1.12
CA GLY A 308 2.36 6.99 -1.98
C GLY A 308 1.73 6.79 -3.37
N THR A 309 1.35 5.56 -3.75
CA THR A 309 0.73 5.30 -5.08
C THR A 309 -0.74 4.88 -5.02
N SER A 310 -1.25 4.51 -3.84
CA SER A 310 -2.60 4.00 -3.60
C SER A 310 -3.73 4.99 -3.96
N ALA A 311 -4.82 4.52 -4.55
CA ALA A 311 -6.02 5.34 -4.77
C ALA A 311 -6.74 5.72 -3.46
N HIS A 312 -6.60 4.89 -2.42
CA HIS A 312 -7.12 5.17 -1.07
C HIS A 312 -6.44 6.40 -0.45
N GLY A 313 -5.11 6.51 -0.57
CA GLY A 313 -4.39 7.67 -0.05
C GLY A 313 -4.64 8.97 -0.84
N ARG A 314 -5.25 8.89 -2.03
CA ARG A 314 -5.78 10.07 -2.75
C ARG A 314 -7.18 10.48 -2.29
N GLY A 315 -7.79 9.73 -1.37
CA GLY A 315 -9.17 9.92 -0.92
C GLY A 315 -10.21 9.65 -2.01
N THR A 316 -9.87 8.84 -3.01
CA THR A 316 -10.70 8.58 -4.22
C THR A 316 -11.09 7.13 -4.39
N ALA A 317 -10.83 6.28 -3.41
CA ALA A 317 -11.19 4.88 -3.49
C ALA A 317 -12.03 4.46 -2.29
N VAL A 318 -12.87 3.47 -2.52
CA VAL A 318 -13.62 2.75 -1.48
C VAL A 318 -13.52 1.25 -1.75
N ASP A 319 -13.35 0.49 -0.67
CA ASP A 319 -13.52 -0.95 -0.68
C ASP A 319 -14.90 -1.30 -0.10
N LEU A 320 -15.70 -2.04 -0.87
CA LEU A 320 -17.11 -2.26 -0.59
C LEU A 320 -17.41 -3.71 -0.22
N CYS A 321 -18.19 -3.90 0.83
CA CYS A 321 -18.66 -5.19 1.33
C CYS A 321 -20.14 -5.46 1.01
N GLY A 322 -20.73 -6.46 1.66
CA GLY A 322 -22.18 -6.68 1.64
C GLY A 322 -22.72 -7.00 0.23
N GLY A 323 -22.08 -7.93 -0.47
CA GLY A 323 -22.48 -8.37 -1.81
C GLY A 323 -21.68 -7.73 -2.93
N VAL A 324 -21.32 -6.45 -2.81
CA VAL A 324 -20.49 -5.76 -3.83
C VAL A 324 -19.11 -6.42 -3.94
N SER A 325 -18.50 -6.85 -2.84
CA SER A 325 -17.23 -7.60 -2.82
C SER A 325 -17.26 -8.99 -3.49
N ARG A 326 -18.39 -9.42 -4.06
CA ARG A 326 -18.53 -10.73 -4.70
C ARG A 326 -18.90 -10.57 -6.15
N HIS A 327 -17.94 -10.88 -7.03
CA HIS A 327 -18.19 -10.92 -8.47
C HIS A 327 -19.39 -11.84 -8.79
N GLY A 328 -20.29 -11.36 -9.66
CA GLY A 328 -21.52 -12.07 -10.04
C GLY A 328 -22.71 -11.93 -9.07
N SER A 329 -22.57 -11.21 -7.96
CA SER A 329 -23.73 -10.87 -7.11
C SER A 329 -24.65 -9.85 -7.77
N ALA A 330 -25.89 -9.76 -7.28
CA ALA A 330 -26.84 -8.75 -7.73
C ALA A 330 -26.35 -7.33 -7.41
N GLU A 331 -25.70 -7.14 -6.25
CA GLU A 331 -25.11 -5.88 -5.82
C GLU A 331 -23.94 -5.46 -6.70
N TYR A 332 -23.00 -6.37 -7.01
CA TYR A 332 -21.87 -6.09 -7.89
C TYR A 332 -22.34 -5.74 -9.30
N ALA A 333 -23.27 -6.52 -9.87
CA ALA A 333 -23.82 -6.26 -11.20
C ALA A 333 -24.55 -4.91 -11.28
N TRP A 334 -25.29 -4.54 -10.22
CA TRP A 334 -25.93 -3.23 -10.14
C TRP A 334 -24.89 -2.11 -10.05
N MET A 335 -23.86 -2.25 -9.20
CA MET A 335 -22.78 -1.26 -9.09
C MET A 335 -22.06 -1.08 -10.43
N ALA A 336 -21.71 -2.17 -11.12
CA ALA A 336 -21.04 -2.12 -12.41
C ALA A 336 -21.84 -1.35 -13.48
N ALA A 337 -23.17 -1.46 -13.44
CA ALA A 337 -24.05 -0.77 -14.38
C ALA A 337 -24.34 0.69 -14.01
N ASN A 338 -24.33 1.05 -12.72
CA ASN A 338 -24.85 2.35 -12.24
C ASN A 338 -23.77 3.28 -11.69
N ALA A 339 -22.73 2.76 -11.04
CA ALA A 339 -21.65 3.56 -10.47
C ALA A 339 -21.00 4.55 -11.47
N PRO A 340 -20.81 4.21 -12.77
CA PRO A 340 -20.22 5.15 -13.73
C PRO A 340 -21.01 6.45 -13.90
N ALA A 341 -22.33 6.42 -13.71
CA ALA A 341 -23.17 7.62 -13.78
C ALA A 341 -22.88 8.62 -12.63
N TYR A 342 -22.26 8.14 -11.56
CA TYR A 342 -21.83 8.91 -10.39
C TYR A 342 -20.32 9.16 -10.38
N GLY A 343 -19.61 8.89 -11.47
CA GLY A 343 -18.16 9.06 -11.55
C GLY A 343 -17.33 7.96 -10.89
N TRP A 344 -17.97 6.87 -10.43
CA TRP A 344 -17.30 5.74 -9.79
C TRP A 344 -17.16 4.55 -10.75
N ARG A 345 -16.04 3.85 -10.71
CA ARG A 345 -15.83 2.63 -11.51
C ARG A 345 -15.10 1.55 -10.72
N ASN A 346 -15.30 0.30 -11.10
CA ASN A 346 -14.37 -0.78 -10.78
C ASN A 346 -13.28 -0.78 -11.89
N PRO A 347 -12.04 -0.39 -11.58
CA PRO A 347 -11.01 -0.19 -12.60
C PRO A 347 -10.67 -1.52 -13.32
N PRO A 348 -10.19 -1.48 -14.58
CA PRO A 348 -9.97 -2.71 -15.36
C PRO A 348 -9.08 -3.76 -14.68
N TRP A 349 -8.07 -3.34 -13.91
CA TRP A 349 -7.19 -4.24 -13.18
C TRP A 349 -7.87 -4.94 -11.99
N ALA A 350 -8.97 -4.37 -11.47
CA ALA A 350 -9.74 -4.90 -10.35
C ALA A 350 -10.94 -5.78 -10.80
N GLN A 351 -11.18 -5.86 -12.10
CA GLN A 351 -12.27 -6.66 -12.68
C GLN A 351 -11.93 -8.16 -12.64
N ASP A 352 -12.88 -9.00 -13.08
CA ASP A 352 -12.73 -10.46 -13.19
C ASP A 352 -12.39 -11.21 -11.88
N GLY A 353 -12.74 -10.62 -10.74
CA GLY A 353 -12.65 -11.26 -9.43
C GLY A 353 -11.31 -11.06 -8.72
N PHE A 354 -10.41 -10.24 -9.25
CA PHE A 354 -9.17 -9.86 -8.57
C PHE A 354 -9.45 -8.99 -7.34
N GLU A 355 -10.11 -7.84 -7.52
CA GLU A 355 -10.58 -6.98 -6.43
C GLU A 355 -12.00 -6.42 -6.70
N PRO A 356 -13.03 -7.27 -6.73
CA PRO A 356 -14.41 -6.83 -7.02
C PRO A 356 -14.96 -5.83 -5.99
N TRP A 357 -14.34 -5.75 -4.81
CA TRP A 357 -14.67 -4.76 -3.78
C TRP A 357 -14.11 -3.37 -4.06
N HIS A 358 -13.10 -3.21 -4.92
CA HIS A 358 -12.38 -1.95 -5.08
C HIS A 358 -13.03 -1.04 -6.13
N TRP A 359 -13.38 0.19 -5.73
CA TRP A 359 -13.99 1.18 -6.61
C TRP A 359 -13.25 2.51 -6.53
N GLU A 360 -13.00 3.12 -7.68
CA GLU A 360 -12.29 4.39 -7.82
C GLU A 360 -13.22 5.48 -8.36
N TYR A 361 -13.12 6.66 -7.78
CA TYR A 361 -13.71 7.89 -8.31
C TYR A 361 -12.83 8.47 -9.43
N THR A 362 -13.46 8.87 -10.54
CA THR A 362 -12.76 9.18 -11.80
C THR A 362 -13.23 10.43 -12.52
N GLY A 363 -14.20 11.17 -12.00
CA GLY A 363 -14.71 12.38 -12.68
C GLY A 363 -15.28 13.42 -11.75
#